data_AF-A0A8T5LHH1-F1
#
_entry.id   AF-A0A8T5LHH1-F1
#
_cell.length_a   1.000
_cell.length_b   1.000
_cell.length_c   1.000
_cell.angle_alpha   90.00
_cell.angle_beta   90.00
_cell.angle_gamma   90.00
#
_symmetry.space_group_name_H-M   'P 1'
#
loop_
_entity.id
_entity.type
_entity.pdbx_description
1 polymer ?
#
loop_
_entity_poly.entity_id
_entity_poly.type
_entity_poly.pdbx_seq_one_letter_code
_entity_poly.pdbx_strand_id
1 'polypeptide(L)'
;MDNCILLRYGEVGLKSNRTRPFFERKYLLAIKDALKRNYIDDFKIDNLGGRFVIYTNKVNDASEVLIRVSGIQSISPAYSFKFSSKEDLIKKVKKASEKLVSDKIFSISIRRVGKHDFNSIDLTKEIGSSIYNLSKGVNLKNPDVAIHLEIRKDDCFLFTKIIDGVGGLPTGISDKVLCLFSGGIDSPVAAFEMMKRGSKIDFLFVNIMDEKLLYDISKIYNFLITKYCFGYEPRIYVVDGKKIIEQIKKDVESSLRQIAYKIALYKISEEIIKESKHLAIVTGEALAQKSSQTLESLLFIEKQSSVHVLRPLICFDKIDIMKKARFLGTFSMSEKIKEYCNLSSGPVTTAPKKNDLNKITLSQELIVSAVKNMIVTKGILDVKNVKPACLECSSEIVSVDIRSVEIQKKIPLKTSLNIPYSKIWDHLDEFEKNNSYLFVCEFGVLSENVAFALKKKGVNAAGISVRDFENYFKKK
;
A
#
# COMPACT_ATOMS: atom_id res chain seq x y z
N MET A 1 27.27 -12.93 -15.26
CA MET A 1 26.86 -11.75 -14.50
C MET A 1 25.36 -11.83 -14.50
N ASP A 2 24.78 -11.96 -13.33
CA ASP A 2 23.37 -12.28 -13.21
C ASP A 2 22.62 -11.04 -12.74
N ASN A 3 21.50 -10.78 -13.40
CA ASN A 3 20.58 -9.73 -13.00
C ASN A 3 19.94 -10.11 -11.67
N CYS A 4 20.01 -9.19 -10.71
CA CYS A 4 19.43 -9.39 -9.40
C CYS A 4 18.95 -8.09 -8.77
N ILE A 5 18.29 -8.21 -7.63
CA ILE A 5 17.89 -7.10 -6.77
C ILE A 5 18.51 -7.34 -5.41
N LEU A 6 19.37 -6.42 -4.99
CA LEU A 6 19.93 -6.41 -3.64
C LEU A 6 18.96 -5.67 -2.71
N LEU A 7 18.33 -6.40 -1.80
CA LEU A 7 17.28 -5.90 -0.91
C LEU A 7 17.82 -5.69 0.51
N ARG A 8 17.58 -4.50 1.05
CA ARG A 8 17.92 -4.09 2.42
C ARG A 8 16.65 -4.00 3.25
N TYR A 9 16.59 -4.78 4.32
CA TYR A 9 15.50 -4.73 5.29
C TYR A 9 15.95 -3.92 6.52
N GLY A 10 15.02 -3.13 7.08
CA GLY A 10 15.31 -2.15 8.12
C GLY A 10 15.48 -2.76 9.53
N GLU A 11 14.47 -2.56 10.38
CA GLU A 11 14.52 -2.73 11.85
C GLU A 11 14.92 -4.14 12.36
N VAL A 12 15.01 -5.14 11.49
CA VAL A 12 15.48 -6.50 11.85
C VAL A 12 16.97 -6.57 12.12
N GLY A 13 17.77 -5.70 11.50
CA GLY A 13 19.21 -5.61 11.78
C GLY A 13 19.50 -5.38 13.27
N LEU A 14 18.58 -4.72 13.97
CA LEU A 14 18.64 -4.41 15.41
C LEU A 14 18.15 -5.56 16.31
N LYS A 15 17.56 -6.63 15.74
CA LYS A 15 17.02 -7.74 16.53
C LYS A 15 18.12 -8.74 16.89
N SER A 16 17.98 -9.37 18.07
CA SER A 16 18.91 -10.39 18.56
C SER A 16 19.06 -11.54 17.57
N ASN A 17 20.21 -12.24 17.62
CA ASN A 17 20.48 -13.42 16.80
C ASN A 17 19.42 -14.52 16.97
N ARG A 18 18.76 -14.61 18.13
CA ARG A 18 17.67 -15.58 18.39
C ARG A 18 16.37 -15.23 17.65
N THR A 19 16.04 -13.94 17.57
CA THR A 19 14.79 -13.45 16.96
C THR A 19 14.91 -13.22 15.45
N ARG A 20 16.10 -12.88 14.95
CA ARG A 20 16.34 -12.55 13.54
C ARG A 20 15.84 -13.61 12.55
N PRO A 21 16.06 -14.93 12.74
CA PRO A 21 15.58 -15.95 11.82
C PRO A 21 14.05 -15.97 11.67
N PHE A 22 13.29 -15.66 12.73
CA PHE A 22 11.84 -15.58 12.66
C PHE A 22 11.38 -14.42 11.78
N PHE A 23 11.99 -13.24 11.94
CA PHE A 23 11.70 -12.08 11.10
C PHE A 23 12.08 -12.36 9.64
N GLU A 24 13.28 -12.87 9.37
CA GLU A 24 13.75 -13.18 8.02
C GLU A 24 12.82 -14.17 7.29
N ARG A 25 12.27 -15.17 7.98
CA ARG A 25 11.23 -16.04 7.41
C ARG A 25 9.96 -15.28 7.02
N LYS A 26 9.52 -14.31 7.83
CA LYS A 26 8.35 -13.46 7.51
C LYS A 26 8.61 -12.53 6.33
N TYR A 27 9.81 -11.95 6.24
CA TYR A 27 10.24 -11.21 5.05
C TYR A 27 10.19 -12.07 3.80
N LEU A 28 10.76 -13.28 3.85
CA LEU A 28 10.75 -14.21 2.72
C LEU A 28 9.34 -14.56 2.26
N LEU A 29 8.41 -14.78 3.20
CA LEU A 29 7.01 -15.03 2.86
C LEU A 29 6.36 -13.82 2.17
N ALA A 30 6.54 -12.61 2.72
CA ALA A 30 5.99 -11.39 2.13
C ALA A 30 6.57 -11.09 0.74
N ILE A 31 7.89 -11.25 0.56
CA ILE A 31 8.58 -11.07 -0.73
C ILE A 31 8.03 -12.06 -1.77
N LYS A 32 7.97 -13.35 -1.42
CA LYS A 32 7.46 -14.40 -2.33
C LYS A 32 6.01 -14.14 -2.71
N ASP A 33 5.18 -13.79 -1.74
CA ASP A 33 3.77 -13.47 -1.96
C ASP A 33 3.60 -12.26 -2.88
N ALA A 34 4.37 -11.19 -2.66
CA ALA A 34 4.35 -10.01 -3.51
C ALA A 34 4.73 -10.33 -4.96
N LEU A 35 5.83 -11.06 -5.18
CA LEU A 35 6.27 -11.44 -6.53
C LEU A 35 5.23 -12.33 -7.24
N LYS A 36 4.72 -13.36 -6.56
CA LYS A 36 3.73 -14.29 -7.14
C LYS A 36 2.40 -13.63 -7.46
N ARG A 37 1.86 -12.78 -6.57
CA ARG A 37 0.62 -12.02 -6.84
C ARG A 37 0.73 -11.08 -8.03
N ASN A 38 1.95 -10.72 -8.43
CA ASN A 38 2.22 -9.88 -9.60
C ASN A 38 2.80 -10.68 -10.79
N TYR A 39 2.61 -12.02 -10.81
CA TYR A 39 2.99 -12.90 -11.92
C TYR A 39 4.49 -12.87 -12.28
N ILE A 40 5.31 -12.70 -11.25
CA ILE A 40 6.76 -12.86 -11.29
C ILE A 40 7.03 -14.22 -10.66
N ASP A 41 6.98 -15.27 -11.48
CA ASP A 41 7.09 -16.66 -11.04
C ASP A 41 8.54 -17.20 -11.12
N ASP A 42 9.34 -16.65 -12.04
CA ASP A 42 10.75 -17.00 -12.24
C ASP A 42 11.66 -16.13 -11.37
N PHE A 43 11.94 -16.60 -10.15
CA PHE A 43 12.88 -15.96 -9.25
C PHE A 43 13.54 -16.94 -8.27
N LYS A 44 14.78 -16.62 -7.88
CA LYS A 44 15.50 -17.26 -6.77
C LYS A 44 15.81 -16.21 -5.70
N ILE A 45 15.66 -16.57 -4.43
CA ILE A 45 15.98 -15.68 -3.31
C ILE A 45 17.07 -16.31 -2.44
N ASP A 46 18.20 -15.61 -2.32
CA ASP A 46 19.27 -15.98 -1.41
C ASP A 46 19.30 -15.03 -0.19
N ASN A 47 19.59 -15.57 0.99
CA ASN A 47 19.78 -14.80 2.22
C ASN A 47 21.28 -14.77 2.56
N LEU A 48 21.90 -13.59 2.44
CA LEU A 48 23.33 -13.40 2.67
C LEU A 48 23.66 -12.86 4.07
N GLY A 49 22.73 -12.99 5.03
CA GLY A 49 22.89 -12.48 6.39
C GLY A 49 22.89 -10.95 6.44
N GLY A 50 21.70 -10.36 6.53
CA GLY A 50 21.49 -8.89 6.48
C GLY A 50 21.10 -8.35 5.10
N ARG A 51 21.00 -9.22 4.09
CA ARG A 51 20.53 -8.91 2.73
C ARG A 51 19.75 -10.09 2.17
N PHE A 52 18.69 -9.78 1.45
CA PHE A 52 18.13 -10.72 0.49
C PHE A 52 18.61 -10.34 -0.90
N VAL A 53 18.94 -11.33 -1.72
CA VAL A 53 19.25 -11.16 -3.13
C VAL A 53 18.18 -11.89 -3.92
N ILE A 54 17.50 -11.17 -4.81
CA ILE A 54 16.45 -11.74 -5.66
C ILE A 54 16.99 -11.78 -7.09
N TYR A 55 17.25 -12.99 -7.59
CA TYR A 55 17.62 -13.23 -8.97
C TYR A 55 16.36 -13.40 -9.80
N THR A 56 16.20 -12.61 -10.84
CA THR A 56 15.07 -12.70 -11.76
C THR A 56 15.40 -11.99 -13.08
N ASN A 57 14.81 -12.46 -14.17
CA ASN A 57 14.88 -11.79 -15.47
C ASN A 57 13.97 -10.54 -15.52
N LYS A 58 13.04 -10.36 -14.57
CA LYS A 58 12.06 -9.26 -14.51
C LYS A 58 12.44 -8.22 -13.45
N VAL A 59 13.67 -7.69 -13.50
CA VAL A 59 14.21 -6.82 -12.44
C VAL A 59 13.38 -5.56 -12.24
N ASN A 60 12.91 -4.92 -13.30
CA ASN A 60 12.15 -3.67 -13.20
C ASN A 60 10.80 -3.90 -12.52
N ASP A 61 10.02 -4.87 -13.00
CA ASP A 61 8.68 -5.17 -12.47
C ASP A 61 8.76 -5.68 -11.02
N ALA A 62 9.76 -6.54 -10.73
CA ALA A 62 10.03 -6.98 -9.37
C ALA A 62 10.38 -5.80 -8.46
N SER A 63 11.17 -4.84 -8.95
CA SER A 63 11.53 -3.65 -8.18
C SER A 63 10.31 -2.81 -7.82
N GLU A 64 9.41 -2.54 -8.79
CA GLU A 64 8.17 -1.79 -8.55
C GLU A 64 7.27 -2.45 -7.49
N VAL A 65 7.24 -3.79 -7.46
CA VAL A 65 6.45 -4.55 -6.49
C VAL A 65 7.11 -4.55 -5.11
N LEU A 66 8.42 -4.80 -5.04
CA LEU A 66 9.15 -4.96 -3.79
C LEU A 66 9.17 -3.66 -2.97
N ILE A 67 9.23 -2.48 -3.57
CA ILE A 67 9.21 -1.23 -2.81
C ILE A 67 7.94 -1.05 -1.96
N ARG A 68 6.83 -1.74 -2.29
CA ARG A 68 5.56 -1.70 -1.54
C ARG A 68 5.49 -2.68 -0.38
N VAL A 69 6.43 -3.61 -0.27
CA VAL A 69 6.42 -4.63 0.79
C VAL A 69 6.89 -4.02 2.11
N SER A 70 5.99 -3.96 3.09
CA SER A 70 6.30 -3.53 4.45
C SER A 70 7.52 -4.27 5.00
N GLY A 71 8.44 -3.52 5.59
CA GLY A 71 9.73 -4.01 6.08
C GLY A 71 10.92 -3.72 5.19
N ILE A 72 10.71 -3.54 3.87
CA ILE A 72 11.80 -3.26 2.93
C ILE A 72 12.20 -1.81 3.04
N GLN A 73 13.46 -1.55 3.40
CA GLN A 73 13.99 -0.20 3.54
C GLN A 73 14.44 0.36 2.19
N SER A 74 15.17 -0.43 1.42
CA SER A 74 15.54 -0.07 0.05
C SER A 74 15.88 -1.31 -0.77
N ILE A 75 15.85 -1.14 -2.08
CA ILE A 75 16.31 -2.12 -3.06
C ILE A 75 17.30 -1.49 -4.02
N SER A 76 18.15 -2.31 -4.62
CA SER A 76 19.08 -1.91 -5.67
C SER A 76 19.07 -2.96 -6.79
N PRO A 77 18.50 -2.62 -7.97
CA PRO A 77 18.75 -3.38 -9.19
C PRO A 77 20.26 -3.48 -9.42
N ALA A 78 20.78 -4.70 -9.53
CA ALA A 78 22.21 -4.97 -9.48
C ALA A 78 22.64 -6.06 -10.46
N TYR A 79 23.89 -5.98 -10.89
CA TYR A 79 24.60 -7.11 -11.49
C TYR A 79 25.37 -7.84 -10.40
N SER A 80 25.21 -9.15 -10.36
CA SER A 80 25.97 -10.01 -9.46
C SER A 80 26.97 -10.88 -10.21
N PHE A 81 28.14 -11.09 -9.62
CA PHE A 81 29.12 -12.03 -10.12
C PHE A 81 30.08 -12.46 -9.02
N LYS A 82 30.61 -13.67 -9.16
CA LYS A 82 31.70 -14.17 -8.32
C LYS A 82 33.05 -13.70 -8.85
N PHE A 83 34.02 -13.57 -7.96
CA PHE A 83 35.42 -13.28 -8.30
C PHE A 83 36.37 -14.21 -7.55
N SER A 84 37.51 -14.55 -8.17
CA SER A 84 38.52 -15.44 -7.58
C SER A 84 39.74 -14.70 -7.02
N SER A 85 40.00 -13.48 -7.50
CA SER A 85 41.09 -12.62 -7.02
C SER A 85 40.69 -11.14 -7.12
N LYS A 86 41.53 -10.26 -6.56
CA LYS A 86 41.36 -8.81 -6.67
C LYS A 86 41.44 -8.34 -8.12
N GLU A 87 42.36 -8.90 -8.91
CA GLU A 87 42.54 -8.58 -10.33
C GLU A 87 41.33 -9.01 -11.16
N ASP A 88 40.79 -10.21 -10.88
CA ASP A 88 39.55 -10.69 -11.51
C ASP A 88 38.36 -9.79 -11.17
N LEU A 89 38.24 -9.34 -9.90
CA LEU A 89 37.24 -8.38 -9.47
C LEU A 89 37.35 -7.06 -10.25
N ILE A 90 38.54 -6.46 -10.31
CA ILE A 90 38.78 -5.20 -11.04
C ILE A 90 38.41 -5.36 -12.52
N LYS A 91 38.84 -6.46 -13.17
CA LYS A 91 38.53 -6.76 -14.56
C LYS A 91 37.02 -6.87 -14.81
N LYS A 92 36.30 -7.57 -13.95
CA LYS A 92 34.84 -7.74 -14.06
C LYS A 92 34.09 -6.43 -13.80
N VAL A 93 34.50 -5.65 -12.80
CA VAL A 93 33.90 -4.34 -12.53
C VAL A 93 34.12 -3.38 -13.69
N LYS A 94 35.34 -3.32 -14.25
CA LYS A 94 35.65 -2.51 -15.42
C LYS A 94 34.70 -2.83 -16.58
N LYS A 95 34.60 -4.11 -16.94
CA LYS A 95 33.70 -4.58 -18.01
C LYS A 95 32.23 -4.21 -17.75
N ALA A 96 31.76 -4.35 -16.50
CA ALA A 96 30.38 -3.98 -16.16
C ALA A 96 30.13 -2.46 -16.14
N SER A 97 31.19 -1.65 -15.96
CA SER A 97 31.08 -0.20 -15.81
C SER A 97 31.26 0.57 -17.12
N GLU A 98 31.87 -0.03 -18.16
CA GLU A 98 32.19 0.60 -19.45
C GLU A 98 31.03 1.45 -20.00
N LYS A 99 29.85 0.86 -20.18
CA LYS A 99 28.66 1.58 -20.68
C LYS A 99 28.04 2.54 -19.67
N LEU A 100 28.25 2.31 -18.38
CA LEU A 100 27.69 3.14 -17.31
C LEU A 100 28.41 4.48 -17.22
N VAL A 101 29.72 4.51 -17.44
CA VAL A 101 30.58 5.69 -17.27
C VAL A 101 30.89 6.43 -18.57
N SER A 102 30.59 5.82 -19.74
CA SER A 102 30.79 6.46 -21.06
C SER A 102 30.18 7.86 -21.09
N ASP A 103 31.01 8.85 -21.43
CA ASP A 103 30.65 10.27 -21.51
C ASP A 103 30.09 10.91 -20.23
N LYS A 104 30.38 10.33 -19.06
CA LYS A 104 29.84 10.75 -17.76
C LYS A 104 30.91 10.94 -16.70
N ILE A 105 30.63 11.79 -15.73
CA ILE A 105 31.40 11.93 -14.49
C ILE A 105 30.90 10.87 -13.51
N PHE A 106 31.80 10.08 -12.93
CA PHE A 106 31.40 8.98 -12.05
C PHE A 106 31.94 9.12 -10.62
N SER A 107 31.37 8.33 -9.71
CA SER A 107 31.97 8.03 -8.41
C SER A 107 31.90 6.54 -8.13
N ILE A 108 32.76 6.04 -7.24
CA ILE A 108 32.73 4.65 -6.77
C ILE A 108 32.67 4.64 -5.26
N SER A 109 31.79 3.81 -4.71
CA SER A 109 31.79 3.47 -3.29
C SER A 109 31.76 1.96 -3.10
N ILE A 110 32.61 1.46 -2.19
CA ILE A 110 32.77 0.02 -1.95
C ILE A 110 32.47 -0.30 -0.50
N ARG A 111 31.48 -1.17 -0.29
CA ARG A 111 31.19 -1.78 1.00
C ARG A 111 31.63 -3.23 0.99
N ARG A 112 32.48 -3.61 1.94
CA ARG A 112 32.87 -5.00 2.19
C ARG A 112 32.15 -5.56 3.41
N VAL A 113 31.79 -6.83 3.35
CA VAL A 113 31.32 -7.63 4.49
C VAL A 113 32.11 -8.95 4.51
N GLY A 114 32.84 -9.18 5.59
CA GLY A 114 33.74 -10.34 5.74
C GLY A 114 35.22 -9.96 5.74
N LYS A 115 36.09 -10.98 5.58
CA LYS A 115 37.54 -10.84 5.48
C LYS A 115 37.98 -11.00 4.02
N HIS A 116 38.85 -10.12 3.56
CA HIS A 116 39.55 -10.16 2.26
C HIS A 116 40.89 -9.45 2.41
N ASP A 117 41.84 -9.79 1.54
CA ASP A 117 43.24 -9.33 1.59
C ASP A 117 43.45 -7.92 1.00
N PHE A 118 42.37 -7.22 0.70
CA PHE A 118 42.35 -5.84 0.24
C PHE A 118 41.38 -5.02 1.10
N ASN A 119 41.65 -3.73 1.25
CA ASN A 119 40.72 -2.79 1.88
C ASN A 119 39.89 -2.04 0.82
N SER A 120 38.76 -1.47 1.25
CA SER A 120 37.84 -0.78 0.34
C SER A 120 38.46 0.45 -0.32
N ILE A 121 39.30 1.20 0.40
CA ILE A 121 39.88 2.47 -0.09
C ILE A 121 40.82 2.21 -1.25
N ASP A 122 41.74 1.26 -1.09
CA ASP A 122 42.72 0.92 -2.12
C ASP A 122 42.02 0.29 -3.34
N LEU A 123 41.06 -0.60 -3.11
CA LEU A 123 40.26 -1.16 -4.18
C LEU A 123 39.46 -0.08 -4.94
N THR A 124 38.91 0.93 -4.25
CA THR A 124 38.23 2.06 -4.89
C THR A 124 39.16 2.83 -5.81
N LYS A 125 40.40 3.11 -5.37
CA LYS A 125 41.40 3.81 -6.20
C LYS A 125 41.78 3.00 -7.43
N GLU A 126 42.03 1.70 -7.28
CA GLU A 126 42.44 0.83 -8.38
C GLU A 126 41.34 0.63 -9.41
N ILE A 127 40.10 0.37 -8.97
CA ILE A 127 38.96 0.29 -9.89
C ILE A 127 38.73 1.65 -10.56
N GLY A 128 38.76 2.74 -9.79
CA GLY A 128 38.60 4.10 -10.31
C GLY A 128 39.61 4.44 -11.40
N SER A 129 40.89 4.12 -11.18
CA SER A 129 41.95 4.26 -12.19
C SER A 129 41.69 3.39 -13.43
N SER A 130 41.26 2.14 -13.24
CA SER A 130 41.02 1.21 -14.35
C SER A 130 39.89 1.64 -15.30
N ILE A 131 38.94 2.45 -14.81
CA ILE A 131 37.79 2.94 -15.57
C ILE A 131 37.85 4.44 -15.89
N TYR A 132 38.84 5.17 -15.38
CA TYR A 132 38.96 6.62 -15.54
C TYR A 132 38.96 7.05 -17.02
N ASN A 133 39.79 6.39 -17.84
CA ASN A 133 39.94 6.67 -19.27
C ASN A 133 38.69 6.33 -20.11
N LEU A 134 37.69 5.68 -19.50
CA LEU A 134 36.41 5.35 -20.14
C LEU A 134 35.31 6.40 -19.83
N SER A 135 35.65 7.44 -19.06
CA SER A 135 34.72 8.41 -18.49
C SER A 135 35.16 9.86 -18.76
N LYS A 136 34.36 10.85 -18.35
CA LYS A 136 34.74 12.27 -18.39
C LYS A 136 35.47 12.76 -17.13
N GLY A 137 35.57 11.92 -16.09
CA GLY A 137 36.24 12.27 -14.84
C GLY A 137 35.53 11.74 -13.60
N VAL A 138 36.03 12.13 -12.43
CA VAL A 138 35.53 11.68 -11.12
C VAL A 138 35.02 12.85 -10.30
N ASN A 139 33.82 12.73 -9.72
CA ASN A 139 33.27 13.68 -8.75
C ASN A 139 32.58 12.92 -7.61
N LEU A 140 33.11 13.03 -6.40
CA LEU A 140 32.58 12.31 -5.24
C LEU A 140 31.30 12.93 -4.65
N LYS A 141 30.99 14.19 -4.99
CA LYS A 141 29.82 14.91 -4.46
C LYS A 141 28.64 14.82 -5.42
N ASN A 142 28.86 15.21 -6.68
CA ASN A 142 27.81 15.29 -7.70
C ASN A 142 28.25 14.55 -8.98
N PRO A 143 28.29 13.21 -8.96
CA PRO A 143 28.54 12.41 -10.16
C PRO A 143 27.26 12.31 -11.01
N ASP A 144 27.42 12.15 -12.33
CA ASP A 144 26.33 11.74 -13.22
C ASP A 144 25.92 10.28 -12.93
N VAL A 145 26.89 9.45 -12.52
CA VAL A 145 26.66 8.05 -12.14
C VAL A 145 27.44 7.70 -10.88
N ALA A 146 26.72 7.33 -9.82
CA ALA A 146 27.31 6.70 -8.64
C ALA A 146 27.34 5.18 -8.80
N ILE A 147 28.54 4.59 -8.86
CA ILE A 147 28.73 3.14 -8.87
C ILE A 147 28.92 2.67 -7.42
N HIS A 148 28.10 1.72 -7.01
CA HIS A 148 28.21 1.09 -5.72
C HIS A 148 28.57 -0.38 -5.89
N LEU A 149 29.58 -0.82 -5.12
CA LEU A 149 29.93 -2.22 -4.99
C LEU A 149 29.63 -2.69 -3.57
N GLU A 150 28.82 -3.72 -3.41
CA GLU A 150 28.72 -4.47 -2.15
C GLU A 150 29.40 -5.83 -2.35
N ILE A 151 30.49 -6.07 -1.61
CA ILE A 151 31.31 -7.29 -1.69
C ILE A 151 31.03 -8.12 -0.44
N ARG A 152 30.61 -9.37 -0.64
CA ARG A 152 30.32 -10.34 0.44
C ARG A 152 30.99 -11.66 0.10
N LYS A 153 32.03 -12.04 0.85
CA LYS A 153 32.89 -13.19 0.50
C LYS A 153 33.37 -13.06 -0.96
N ASP A 154 33.13 -14.06 -1.80
CA ASP A 154 33.48 -14.12 -3.22
C ASP A 154 32.42 -13.51 -4.15
N ASP A 155 31.30 -13.01 -3.62
CA ASP A 155 30.23 -12.35 -4.40
C ASP A 155 30.43 -10.82 -4.43
N CYS A 156 30.26 -10.23 -5.62
CA CYS A 156 30.21 -8.79 -5.83
C CYS A 156 28.88 -8.37 -6.45
N PHE A 157 28.24 -7.36 -5.87
CA PHE A 157 27.02 -6.73 -6.36
C PHE A 157 27.33 -5.31 -6.83
N LEU A 158 27.18 -5.05 -8.13
CA LEU A 158 27.33 -3.73 -8.72
C LEU A 158 25.95 -3.11 -8.99
N PHE A 159 25.67 -1.94 -8.43
CA PHE A 159 24.44 -1.20 -8.66
C PHE A 159 24.68 0.30 -8.72
N THR A 160 23.77 1.03 -9.38
CA THR A 160 23.82 2.49 -9.53
C THR A 160 22.63 3.20 -8.92
N LYS A 161 21.59 2.46 -8.52
CA LYS A 161 20.36 3.01 -7.94
C LYS A 161 20.10 2.40 -6.57
N ILE A 162 19.67 3.25 -5.65
CA ILE A 162 19.10 2.86 -4.37
C ILE A 162 17.68 3.41 -4.38
N ILE A 163 16.71 2.51 -4.39
CA ILE A 163 15.29 2.86 -4.44
C ILE A 163 14.70 2.58 -3.07
N ASP A 164 14.11 3.59 -2.45
CA ASP A 164 13.51 3.45 -1.13
C ASP A 164 12.25 2.58 -1.18
N GLY A 165 12.13 1.71 -0.19
CA GLY A 165 10.91 0.97 0.07
C GLY A 165 10.07 1.65 1.15
N VAL A 166 8.87 1.12 1.41
CA VAL A 166 7.96 1.65 2.43
C VAL A 166 8.50 1.60 3.86
N GLY A 167 9.54 0.81 4.13
CA GLY A 167 10.14 0.62 5.45
C GLY A 167 9.24 -0.13 6.43
N GLY A 168 9.54 -0.06 7.72
CA GLY A 168 8.76 -0.69 8.79
C GLY A 168 9.12 -2.16 9.05
N LEU A 169 8.10 -2.99 9.30
CA LEU A 169 8.18 -4.43 9.57
C LEU A 169 7.25 -5.21 8.62
N PRO A 170 7.53 -6.49 8.32
CA PRO A 170 6.65 -7.30 7.50
C PRO A 170 5.28 -7.45 8.14
N THR A 171 4.24 -7.27 7.34
CA THR A 171 2.86 -7.47 7.76
C THR A 171 2.66 -8.88 8.34
N GLY A 172 1.90 -8.98 9.43
CA GLY A 172 1.53 -10.25 10.04
C GLY A 172 2.56 -10.86 11.01
N ILE A 173 3.53 -10.07 11.47
CA ILE A 173 4.53 -10.48 12.46
C ILE A 173 4.12 -10.19 13.91
N SER A 174 3.37 -9.12 14.15
CA SER A 174 2.88 -8.74 15.48
C SER A 174 1.42 -9.15 15.68
N ASP A 175 0.83 -8.66 16.76
CA ASP A 175 -0.52 -9.01 17.20
C ASP A 175 -1.62 -8.66 16.19
N LYS A 176 -2.76 -9.29 16.43
CA LYS A 176 -3.95 -9.18 15.59
C LYS A 176 -4.79 -7.99 16.02
N VAL A 177 -5.19 -7.16 15.07
CA VAL A 177 -5.96 -5.92 15.32
C VAL A 177 -7.15 -5.81 14.37
N LEU A 178 -8.24 -5.22 14.83
CA LEU A 178 -9.46 -5.04 14.03
C LEU A 178 -9.59 -3.57 13.61
N CYS A 179 -9.48 -3.30 12.32
CA CYS A 179 -9.54 -1.95 11.77
C CYS A 179 -10.95 -1.56 11.36
N LEU A 180 -11.47 -0.47 11.93
CA LEU A 180 -12.71 0.16 11.46
C LEU A 180 -12.46 0.77 10.08
N PHE A 181 -13.02 0.14 9.05
CA PHE A 181 -12.75 0.47 7.66
C PHE A 181 -13.95 1.13 7.01
N SER A 182 -13.98 2.46 7.01
CA SER A 182 -15.04 3.25 6.37
C SER A 182 -14.86 3.42 4.86
N GLY A 183 -13.67 3.10 4.33
CA GLY A 183 -13.21 3.39 2.96
C GLY A 183 -13.09 4.87 2.59
N GLY A 184 -13.44 5.79 3.49
CA GLY A 184 -13.04 7.20 3.42
C GLY A 184 -11.51 7.34 3.45
N ILE A 185 -10.99 8.56 3.27
CA ILE A 185 -9.54 8.80 3.05
C ILE A 185 -8.67 8.25 4.20
N ASP A 186 -9.14 8.39 5.44
CA ASP A 186 -8.34 8.16 6.64
C ASP A 186 -8.16 6.65 6.95
N SER A 187 -9.20 5.83 6.80
CA SER A 187 -9.17 4.42 7.25
C SER A 187 -8.21 3.50 6.46
N PRO A 188 -8.04 3.61 5.12
CA PRO A 188 -7.00 2.90 4.39
C PRO A 188 -5.59 3.31 4.82
N VAL A 189 -5.40 4.58 5.16
CA VAL A 189 -4.11 5.10 5.62
C VAL A 189 -3.77 4.54 7.00
N ALA A 190 -4.73 4.57 7.94
CA ALA A 190 -4.56 3.96 9.26
C ALA A 190 -4.27 2.45 9.17
N ALA A 191 -4.99 1.74 8.29
CA ALA A 191 -4.75 0.33 8.04
C ALA A 191 -3.32 0.07 7.52
N PHE A 192 -2.85 0.88 6.57
CA PHE A 192 -1.49 0.80 6.05
C PHE A 192 -0.43 1.06 7.11
N GLU A 193 -0.58 2.08 7.96
CA GLU A 193 0.40 2.36 9.02
C GLU A 193 0.49 1.19 10.00
N MET A 194 -0.63 0.52 10.33
CA MET A 194 -0.61 -0.70 11.14
C MET A 194 0.04 -1.90 10.44
N MET A 195 -0.20 -2.08 9.15
CA MET A 195 0.50 -3.09 8.33
C MET A 195 2.01 -2.84 8.32
N LYS A 196 2.42 -1.58 8.17
CA LYS A 196 3.82 -1.16 8.19
C LYS A 196 4.49 -1.37 9.54
N ARG A 197 3.73 -1.39 10.65
CA ARG A 197 4.22 -1.82 11.97
C ARG A 197 4.13 -3.34 12.19
N GLY A 198 3.74 -4.10 11.17
CA GLY A 198 3.78 -5.56 11.16
C GLY A 198 2.53 -6.24 11.73
N SER A 199 1.45 -5.50 11.97
CA SER A 199 0.24 -6.06 12.58
C SER A 199 -0.50 -7.03 11.66
N LYS A 200 -1.15 -8.04 12.25
CA LYS A 200 -2.13 -8.89 11.56
C LYS A 200 -3.46 -8.14 11.54
N ILE A 201 -3.69 -7.36 10.50
CA ILE A 201 -4.86 -6.50 10.41
C ILE A 201 -6.05 -7.24 9.79
N ASP A 202 -7.16 -7.32 10.51
CA ASP A 202 -8.47 -7.63 9.92
C ASP A 202 -9.31 -6.35 9.88
N PHE A 203 -10.41 -6.36 9.12
CA PHE A 203 -11.20 -5.18 8.82
C PHE A 203 -12.65 -5.37 9.27
N LEU A 204 -13.25 -4.32 9.83
CA LEU A 204 -14.68 -4.24 10.11
C LEU A 204 -15.28 -3.11 9.26
N PHE A 205 -16.23 -3.46 8.39
CA PHE A 205 -17.07 -2.51 7.70
C PHE A 205 -18.51 -2.63 8.21
N VAL A 206 -19.06 -1.53 8.71
CA VAL A 206 -20.47 -1.46 9.11
C VAL A 206 -21.24 -0.82 7.95
N ASN A 207 -21.99 -1.63 7.22
CA ASN A 207 -22.79 -1.17 6.10
C ASN A 207 -24.10 -0.56 6.60
N ILE A 208 -24.28 0.74 6.34
CA ILE A 208 -25.42 1.53 6.80
C ILE A 208 -26.24 2.12 5.64
N MET A 209 -25.86 1.83 4.40
CA MET A 209 -26.50 2.35 3.20
C MET A 209 -27.05 1.20 2.36
N ASP A 210 -26.49 0.97 1.19
CA ASP A 210 -26.97 0.02 0.20
C ASP A 210 -25.84 -0.89 -0.30
N GLU A 211 -26.15 -1.75 -1.25
CA GLU A 211 -25.18 -2.63 -1.89
C GLU A 211 -24.13 -1.85 -2.69
N LYS A 212 -24.46 -0.62 -3.15
CA LYS A 212 -23.54 0.24 -3.89
C LYS A 212 -22.39 0.71 -3.01
N LEU A 213 -22.66 1.14 -1.78
CA LEU A 213 -21.60 1.49 -0.83
C LEU A 213 -20.69 0.28 -0.56
N LEU A 214 -21.26 -0.88 -0.25
CA LEU A 214 -20.47 -2.10 -0.02
C LEU A 214 -19.56 -2.43 -1.20
N TYR A 215 -20.09 -2.28 -2.42
CA TYR A 215 -19.33 -2.49 -3.64
C TYR A 215 -18.17 -1.49 -3.80
N ASP A 216 -18.39 -0.18 -3.60
CA ASP A 216 -17.32 0.82 -3.72
C ASP A 216 -16.23 0.64 -2.64
N ILE A 217 -16.63 0.29 -1.41
CA ILE A 217 -15.71 -0.05 -0.31
C ILE A 217 -14.90 -1.30 -0.62
N SER A 218 -15.54 -2.33 -1.20
CA SER A 218 -14.84 -3.56 -1.59
C SER A 218 -13.71 -3.30 -2.57
N LYS A 219 -13.86 -2.35 -3.50
CA LYS A 219 -12.80 -1.95 -4.44
C LYS A 219 -11.58 -1.39 -3.72
N ILE A 220 -11.79 -0.47 -2.78
CA ILE A 220 -10.71 0.15 -2.00
C ILE A 220 -10.03 -0.89 -1.10
N TYR A 221 -10.82 -1.71 -0.40
CA TYR A 221 -10.34 -2.80 0.45
C TYR A 221 -9.51 -3.82 -0.35
N ASN A 222 -10.06 -4.37 -1.44
CA ASN A 222 -9.41 -5.38 -2.27
C ASN A 222 -8.11 -4.85 -2.87
N PHE A 223 -8.11 -3.60 -3.34
CA PHE A 223 -6.92 -2.94 -3.83
C PHE A 223 -5.84 -2.80 -2.74
N LEU A 224 -6.21 -2.29 -1.56
CA LEU A 224 -5.28 -2.10 -0.45
C LEU A 224 -4.61 -3.42 -0.03
N ILE A 225 -5.40 -4.49 0.17
CA ILE A 225 -4.85 -5.78 0.60
C ILE A 225 -4.02 -6.46 -0.48
N THR A 226 -4.37 -6.25 -1.76
CA THR A 226 -3.63 -6.85 -2.89
C THR A 226 -2.29 -6.15 -3.09
N LYS A 227 -2.24 -4.83 -2.92
CA LYS A 227 -1.05 -4.02 -3.24
C LYS A 227 -0.10 -3.81 -2.06
N TYR A 228 -0.56 -3.99 -0.81
CA TYR A 228 0.25 -3.70 0.38
C TYR A 228 0.20 -4.77 1.50
N CYS A 229 -0.80 -5.66 1.51
CA CYS A 229 -0.91 -6.71 2.53
C CYS A 229 -0.26 -8.03 2.06
N PHE A 230 1.08 -8.01 1.95
CA PHE A 230 1.85 -9.18 1.55
C PHE A 230 2.26 -10.04 2.76
N GLY A 231 2.21 -11.36 2.62
CA GLY A 231 2.58 -12.32 3.67
C GLY A 231 1.50 -12.54 4.74
N TYR A 232 0.36 -11.86 4.61
CA TYR A 232 -0.82 -12.04 5.46
C TYR A 232 -2.09 -11.94 4.60
N GLU A 233 -3.09 -12.76 4.92
CA GLU A 233 -4.39 -12.73 4.25
C GLU A 233 -5.44 -12.31 5.29
N PRO A 234 -5.97 -11.08 5.20
CA PRO A 234 -6.84 -10.52 6.22
C PRO A 234 -8.25 -11.09 6.15
N ARG A 235 -8.99 -10.97 7.25
CA ARG A 235 -10.46 -11.11 7.24
C ARG A 235 -11.12 -9.76 7.14
N ILE A 236 -12.27 -9.69 6.48
CA ILE A 236 -13.21 -8.58 6.55
C ILE A 236 -14.54 -9.07 7.13
N TYR A 237 -15.01 -8.34 8.13
CA TYR A 237 -16.30 -8.50 8.79
C TYR A 237 -17.23 -7.41 8.26
N VAL A 238 -18.35 -7.80 7.63
CA VAL A 238 -19.36 -6.88 7.12
C VAL A 238 -20.62 -7.01 7.97
N VAL A 239 -20.96 -5.95 8.70
CA VAL A 239 -22.11 -5.91 9.62
C VAL A 239 -23.17 -4.98 9.05
N ASP A 240 -24.43 -5.39 9.02
CA ASP A 240 -25.55 -4.49 8.70
C ASP A 240 -25.86 -3.59 9.90
N GLY A 241 -25.58 -2.29 9.76
CA GLY A 241 -25.80 -1.29 10.80
C GLY A 241 -27.07 -0.47 10.65
N LYS A 242 -27.95 -0.75 9.69
CA LYS A 242 -29.13 0.09 9.39
C LYS A 242 -30.02 0.30 10.60
N LYS A 243 -30.43 -0.80 11.26
CA LYS A 243 -31.29 -0.75 12.46
C LYS A 243 -30.64 0.00 13.62
N ILE A 244 -29.32 -0.11 13.75
CA ILE A 244 -28.55 0.62 14.78
C ILE A 244 -28.58 2.12 14.49
N ILE A 245 -28.40 2.54 13.23
CA ILE A 245 -28.49 3.94 12.82
C ILE A 245 -29.92 4.49 12.96
N GLU A 246 -30.93 3.70 12.59
CA GLU A 246 -32.34 4.07 12.78
C GLU A 246 -32.66 4.32 14.25
N GLN A 247 -32.19 3.45 15.14
CA GLN A 247 -32.32 3.64 16.58
C GLN A 247 -31.63 4.94 17.03
N ILE A 248 -30.36 5.16 16.64
CA ILE A 248 -29.62 6.38 17.02
C ILE A 248 -30.37 7.63 16.54
N LYS A 249 -30.93 7.62 15.33
CA LYS A 249 -31.69 8.76 14.81
C LYS A 249 -32.98 9.00 15.61
N LYS A 250 -33.65 7.95 16.05
CA LYS A 250 -34.92 8.02 16.79
C LYS A 250 -34.72 8.42 18.26
N ASP A 251 -33.76 7.80 18.93
CA ASP A 251 -33.68 7.79 20.39
C ASP A 251 -32.57 8.70 20.95
N VAL A 252 -31.67 9.22 20.10
CA VAL A 252 -30.54 10.08 20.52
C VAL A 252 -30.68 11.49 19.96
N GLU A 253 -30.48 12.48 20.86
CA GLU A 253 -30.43 13.90 20.51
C GLU A 253 -29.45 14.17 19.36
N SER A 254 -29.87 15.03 18.42
CA SER A 254 -29.13 15.31 17.18
C SER A 254 -27.64 15.60 17.41
N SER A 255 -27.31 16.42 18.40
CA SER A 255 -25.93 16.83 18.72
C SER A 255 -25.03 15.69 19.20
N LEU A 256 -25.59 14.60 19.74
CA LEU A 256 -24.87 13.44 20.28
C LEU A 256 -24.83 12.24 19.33
N ARG A 257 -25.59 12.23 18.23
CA ARG A 257 -25.69 11.08 17.31
C ARG A 257 -24.35 10.60 16.76
N GLN A 258 -23.41 11.51 16.49
CA GLN A 258 -22.07 11.13 16.02
C GLN A 258 -21.25 10.39 17.09
N ILE A 259 -21.35 10.84 18.34
CA ILE A 259 -20.70 10.19 19.47
C ILE A 259 -21.35 8.81 19.70
N ALA A 260 -22.68 8.73 19.69
CA ALA A 260 -23.42 7.49 19.81
C ALA A 260 -23.05 6.47 18.71
N TYR A 261 -22.92 6.93 17.47
CA TYR A 261 -22.50 6.05 16.37
C TYR A 261 -21.09 5.50 16.57
N LYS A 262 -20.12 6.33 16.98
CA LYS A 262 -18.76 5.84 17.27
C LYS A 262 -18.73 4.84 18.43
N ILE A 263 -19.52 5.08 19.48
CA ILE A 263 -19.69 4.11 20.57
C ILE A 263 -20.26 2.80 20.02
N ALA A 264 -21.26 2.85 19.16
CA ALA A 264 -21.82 1.65 18.53
C ALA A 264 -20.78 0.88 17.70
N LEU A 265 -19.91 1.57 16.94
CA LEU A 265 -18.80 0.92 16.22
C LEU A 265 -17.84 0.19 17.16
N TYR A 266 -17.51 0.78 18.32
CA TYR A 266 -16.68 0.13 19.32
C TYR A 266 -17.41 -1.08 19.92
N LYS A 267 -18.69 -0.96 20.26
CA LYS A 267 -19.50 -2.09 20.77
C LYS A 267 -19.60 -3.26 19.79
N ILE A 268 -19.84 -2.98 18.51
CA ILE A 268 -19.82 -4.01 17.44
C ILE A 268 -18.44 -4.67 17.39
N SER A 269 -17.37 -3.89 17.51
CA SER A 269 -16.01 -4.42 17.52
C SER A 269 -15.74 -5.31 18.73
N GLU A 270 -16.18 -4.91 19.92
CA GLU A 270 -16.06 -5.71 21.14
C GLU A 270 -16.73 -7.08 20.98
N GLU A 271 -17.95 -7.13 20.45
CA GLU A 271 -18.65 -8.39 20.20
C GLU A 271 -17.89 -9.30 19.24
N ILE A 272 -17.31 -8.74 18.16
CA ILE A 272 -16.49 -9.50 17.22
C ILE A 272 -15.21 -10.02 17.91
N ILE A 273 -14.57 -9.19 18.72
CA ILE A 273 -13.28 -9.47 19.36
C ILE A 273 -13.36 -10.61 20.37
N LYS A 274 -14.50 -10.75 21.08
CA LYS A 274 -14.74 -11.87 22.01
C LYS A 274 -14.45 -13.24 21.39
N GLU A 275 -14.77 -13.41 20.10
CA GLU A 275 -14.59 -14.69 19.39
C GLU A 275 -13.28 -14.73 18.58
N SER A 276 -12.81 -13.58 18.09
CA SER A 276 -11.76 -13.51 17.05
C SER A 276 -10.37 -13.13 17.55
N LYS A 277 -10.23 -12.88 18.86
CA LYS A 277 -8.97 -12.69 19.61
C LYS A 277 -8.07 -11.55 19.08
N HIS A 278 -8.66 -10.46 18.57
CA HIS A 278 -7.87 -9.25 18.32
C HIS A 278 -7.56 -8.54 19.64
N LEU A 279 -6.41 -7.90 19.73
CA LEU A 279 -5.98 -7.20 20.95
C LEU A 279 -6.35 -5.71 20.98
N ALA A 280 -6.69 -5.14 19.82
CA ALA A 280 -7.01 -3.72 19.71
C ALA A 280 -7.94 -3.43 18.52
N ILE A 281 -8.70 -2.34 18.66
CA ILE A 281 -9.43 -1.67 17.58
C ILE A 281 -8.48 -0.64 16.95
N VAL A 282 -8.49 -0.52 15.63
CA VAL A 282 -7.74 0.51 14.89
C VAL A 282 -8.72 1.46 14.24
N THR A 283 -8.50 2.77 14.40
CA THR A 283 -9.33 3.81 13.76
C THR A 283 -8.49 4.77 12.94
N GLY A 284 -9.11 5.38 11.93
CA GLY A 284 -8.53 6.51 11.18
C GLY A 284 -8.73 7.86 11.86
N GLU A 285 -8.94 7.92 13.17
CA GLU A 285 -9.17 9.18 13.86
C GLU A 285 -7.87 10.00 13.98
N ALA A 286 -7.94 11.27 13.60
CA ALA A 286 -6.89 12.26 13.73
C ALA A 286 -7.34 13.37 14.68
N LEU A 287 -6.42 13.93 15.47
CA LEU A 287 -6.79 14.90 16.49
C LEU A 287 -7.25 16.22 15.87
N ALA A 288 -8.33 16.79 16.39
CA ALA A 288 -8.86 18.11 16.01
C ALA A 288 -9.27 18.28 14.52
N GLN A 289 -9.36 17.19 13.74
CA GLN A 289 -9.76 17.26 12.34
C GLN A 289 -11.29 17.27 12.14
N LYS A 290 -12.05 16.67 13.06
CA LYS A 290 -13.52 16.66 13.06
C LYS A 290 -14.05 17.03 14.46
N SER A 291 -15.29 17.50 14.53
CA SER A 291 -15.95 17.85 15.81
C SER A 291 -15.96 16.71 16.83
N SER A 292 -16.09 15.47 16.36
CA SER A 292 -16.07 14.26 17.20
C SER A 292 -14.67 13.73 17.51
N GLN A 293 -13.62 14.49 17.20
CA GLN A 293 -12.21 14.12 17.36
C GLN A 293 -11.43 15.15 18.19
N THR A 294 -12.09 15.82 19.13
CA THR A 294 -11.43 16.50 20.26
C THR A 294 -10.94 15.49 21.29
N LEU A 295 -9.99 15.87 22.15
CA LEU A 295 -9.51 14.98 23.22
C LEU A 295 -10.65 14.54 24.14
N GLU A 296 -11.57 15.45 24.46
CA GLU A 296 -12.75 15.19 25.29
C GLU A 296 -13.67 14.17 24.63
N SER A 297 -13.95 14.32 23.34
CA SER A 297 -14.79 13.36 22.59
C SER A 297 -14.12 12.00 22.50
N LEU A 298 -12.83 11.96 22.14
CA LEU A 298 -12.08 10.70 22.02
C LEU A 298 -12.03 9.96 23.37
N LEU A 299 -11.74 10.67 24.45
CA LEU A 299 -11.73 10.10 25.80
C LEU A 299 -13.12 9.59 26.22
N PHE A 300 -14.17 10.36 25.92
CA PHE A 300 -15.55 9.99 26.25
C PHE A 300 -15.98 8.71 25.54
N ILE A 301 -15.69 8.60 24.24
CA ILE A 301 -16.01 7.43 23.40
C ILE A 301 -15.17 6.22 23.83
N GLU A 302 -13.86 6.40 24.03
CA GLU A 302 -12.95 5.30 24.40
C GLU A 302 -13.29 4.70 25.76
N LYS A 303 -13.77 5.49 26.72
CA LYS A 303 -14.28 4.98 28.00
C LYS A 303 -15.47 4.02 27.88
N GLN A 304 -16.13 3.98 26.72
CA GLN A 304 -17.20 3.03 26.44
C GLN A 304 -16.71 1.71 25.84
N SER A 305 -15.40 1.55 25.64
CA SER A 305 -14.75 0.33 25.17
C SER A 305 -13.85 -0.24 26.26
N SER A 306 -13.93 -1.55 26.45
CA SER A 306 -13.01 -2.39 27.21
C SER A 306 -11.79 -2.82 26.38
N VAL A 307 -11.83 -2.62 25.06
CA VAL A 307 -10.75 -2.94 24.13
C VAL A 307 -9.92 -1.69 23.84
N HIS A 308 -8.61 -1.85 23.81
CA HIS A 308 -7.67 -0.77 23.49
C HIS A 308 -7.88 -0.22 22.07
N VAL A 309 -7.82 1.10 21.92
CA VAL A 309 -8.03 1.79 20.64
C VAL A 309 -6.73 2.43 20.15
N LEU A 310 -6.24 1.95 19.01
CA LEU A 310 -5.08 2.49 18.32
C LEU A 310 -5.51 3.51 17.26
N ARG A 311 -4.86 4.67 17.27
CA ARG A 311 -5.13 5.79 16.35
C ARG A 311 -3.85 6.19 15.61
N PRO A 312 -3.46 5.46 14.55
CA PRO A 312 -2.18 5.70 13.85
C PRO A 312 -2.03 7.11 13.29
N LEU A 313 -3.15 7.81 13.05
CA LEU A 313 -3.19 9.14 12.43
C LEU A 313 -3.35 10.27 13.44
N ILE A 314 -3.29 9.99 14.75
CA ILE A 314 -3.57 10.99 15.80
C ILE A 314 -2.70 12.25 15.70
N CYS A 315 -1.46 12.10 15.20
CA CYS A 315 -0.49 13.20 15.02
C CYS A 315 -0.36 13.67 13.57
N PHE A 316 -1.16 13.15 12.63
CA PHE A 316 -1.07 13.53 11.22
C PHE A 316 -1.97 14.73 10.97
N ASP A 317 -1.50 15.68 10.15
CA ASP A 317 -2.39 16.69 9.61
C ASP A 317 -3.15 16.15 8.38
N LYS A 318 -4.14 16.92 7.91
CA LYS A 318 -4.96 16.53 6.75
C LYS A 318 -4.11 16.37 5.47
N ILE A 319 -3.08 17.20 5.30
CA ILE A 319 -2.21 17.18 4.11
C ILE A 319 -1.37 15.90 4.11
N ASP A 320 -0.84 15.48 5.26
CA ASP A 320 -0.08 14.25 5.43
C ASP A 320 -0.93 13.02 5.12
N ILE A 321 -2.16 12.97 5.64
CA ILE A 321 -3.11 11.90 5.34
C ILE A 321 -3.41 11.87 3.84
N MET A 322 -3.68 13.01 3.21
CA MET A 322 -3.95 13.10 1.78
C MET A 322 -2.74 12.68 0.93
N LYS A 323 -1.53 13.12 1.28
CA LYS A 323 -0.29 12.69 0.62
C LYS A 323 -0.12 11.18 0.73
N LYS A 324 -0.39 10.60 1.90
CA LYS A 324 -0.31 9.15 2.10
C LYS A 324 -1.38 8.40 1.31
N ALA A 325 -2.63 8.87 1.30
CA ALA A 325 -3.69 8.27 0.50
C ALA A 325 -3.39 8.33 -1.01
N ARG A 326 -2.75 9.40 -1.50
CA ARG A 326 -2.26 9.49 -2.89
C ARG A 326 -1.13 8.52 -3.16
N PHE A 327 -0.15 8.42 -2.25
CA PHE A 327 0.93 7.45 -2.33
C PHE A 327 0.39 6.01 -2.39
N LEU A 328 -0.61 5.69 -1.56
CA LEU A 328 -1.25 4.39 -1.58
C LEU A 328 -2.06 4.14 -2.86
N GLY A 329 -2.54 5.21 -3.50
CA GLY A 329 -3.42 5.17 -4.66
C GLY A 329 -4.91 5.09 -4.30
N THR A 330 -5.29 5.20 -3.03
CA THR A 330 -6.69 5.10 -2.58
C THR A 330 -7.45 6.42 -2.64
N PHE A 331 -6.75 7.55 -2.75
CA PHE A 331 -7.33 8.90 -2.61
C PHE A 331 -8.58 9.14 -3.48
N SER A 332 -8.52 8.94 -4.80
CA SER A 332 -9.62 9.34 -5.70
C SER A 332 -10.92 8.59 -5.44
N MET A 333 -10.84 7.30 -5.10
CA MET A 333 -12.00 6.50 -4.76
C MET A 333 -12.50 6.82 -3.36
N SER A 334 -11.60 6.96 -2.39
CA SER A 334 -11.96 7.30 -1.01
C SER A 334 -12.60 8.69 -0.89
N GLU A 335 -12.23 9.64 -1.76
CA GLU A 335 -12.86 10.98 -1.82
C GLU A 335 -14.34 10.93 -2.24
N LYS A 336 -14.73 9.91 -3.02
CA LYS A 336 -16.13 9.71 -3.45
C LYS A 336 -17.00 9.02 -2.39
N ILE A 337 -16.37 8.36 -1.42
CA ILE A 337 -17.10 7.71 -0.34
C ILE A 337 -17.73 8.80 0.52
N LYS A 338 -19.07 8.87 0.49
CA LYS A 338 -19.82 9.75 1.38
C LYS A 338 -19.67 9.24 2.81
N GLU A 339 -18.79 9.87 3.58
CA GLU A 339 -18.71 9.58 5.01
C GLU A 339 -20.03 9.97 5.68
N TYR A 340 -20.55 9.09 6.53
CA TYR A 340 -21.79 9.30 7.28
C TYR A 340 -21.60 10.23 8.50
N CYS A 341 -20.74 11.26 8.33
CA CYS A 341 -20.42 12.29 9.31
C CYS A 341 -21.58 13.29 9.55
N ASN A 342 -22.72 13.14 8.84
CA ASN A 342 -23.89 14.01 8.96
C ASN A 342 -25.13 13.33 9.60
N LEU A 343 -24.96 12.44 10.59
CA LEU A 343 -26.07 11.95 11.42
C LEU A 343 -26.73 13.05 12.24
N SER A 344 -25.98 14.11 12.52
CA SER A 344 -26.40 15.29 13.27
C SER A 344 -26.84 16.40 12.32
N SER A 345 -27.98 17.02 12.62
CA SER A 345 -28.39 18.31 12.09
C SER A 345 -28.12 19.40 13.14
N GLY A 346 -27.49 20.51 12.72
CA GLY A 346 -27.18 21.64 13.60
C GLY A 346 -25.85 21.49 14.37
N PRO A 347 -25.64 22.27 15.46
CA PRO A 347 -24.43 22.23 16.26
C PRO A 347 -24.16 20.84 16.83
N VAL A 348 -22.91 20.39 16.72
CA VAL A 348 -22.45 19.07 17.17
C VAL A 348 -21.68 19.18 18.48
N THR A 349 -21.89 18.22 19.38
CA THR A 349 -21.19 18.20 20.67
C THR A 349 -19.71 17.88 20.45
N THR A 350 -18.83 18.77 20.89
CA THR A 350 -17.36 18.62 20.81
C THR A 350 -16.73 18.32 22.17
N ALA A 351 -17.43 18.55 23.29
CA ALA A 351 -16.96 18.28 24.63
C ALA A 351 -18.06 17.58 25.45
N PRO A 352 -18.33 16.28 25.18
CA PRO A 352 -19.38 15.55 25.88
C PRO A 352 -19.07 15.41 27.38
N LYS A 353 -20.07 15.65 28.21
CA LYS A 353 -20.00 15.49 29.66
C LYS A 353 -20.39 14.07 30.05
N LYS A 354 -19.97 13.61 31.23
CA LYS A 354 -20.31 12.28 31.75
C LYS A 354 -21.82 11.99 31.70
N ASN A 355 -22.65 12.97 32.03
CA ASN A 355 -24.11 12.83 32.04
C ASN A 355 -24.73 12.72 30.63
N ASP A 356 -24.01 13.10 29.57
CA ASP A 356 -24.51 12.91 28.20
C ASP A 356 -24.58 11.44 27.81
N LEU A 357 -23.86 10.56 28.52
CA LEU A 357 -23.98 9.10 28.32
C LEU A 357 -25.40 8.60 28.60
N ASN A 358 -26.09 9.19 29.57
CA ASN A 358 -27.47 8.82 29.92
C ASN A 358 -28.47 9.17 28.80
N LYS A 359 -28.06 10.00 27.85
CA LYS A 359 -28.84 10.41 26.67
C LYS A 359 -28.50 9.59 25.43
N ILE A 360 -27.55 8.65 25.53
CA ILE A 360 -27.12 7.79 24.44
C ILE A 360 -27.71 6.40 24.68
N THR A 361 -28.81 6.12 23.98
CA THR A 361 -29.47 4.82 24.02
C THR A 361 -28.98 3.95 22.86
N LEU A 362 -28.35 2.82 23.17
CA LEU A 362 -27.92 1.81 22.20
C LEU A 362 -28.41 0.43 22.64
N SER A 363 -29.14 -0.28 21.78
CA SER A 363 -29.60 -1.63 22.09
C SER A 363 -28.47 -2.65 21.91
N GLN A 364 -28.06 -3.26 23.02
CA GLN A 364 -27.10 -4.35 23.02
C GLN A 364 -27.62 -5.56 22.22
N GLU A 365 -28.93 -5.83 22.27
CA GLU A 365 -29.56 -6.91 21.51
C GLU A 365 -29.45 -6.68 19.99
N LEU A 366 -29.66 -5.43 19.53
CA LEU A 366 -29.48 -5.09 18.12
C LEU A 366 -28.03 -5.27 17.68
N ILE A 367 -27.07 -4.86 18.50
CA ILE A 367 -25.63 -5.01 18.23
C ILE A 367 -25.27 -6.50 18.13
N VAL A 368 -25.65 -7.31 19.11
CA VAL A 368 -25.38 -8.75 19.12
C VAL A 368 -26.06 -9.44 17.94
N SER A 369 -27.31 -9.07 17.61
CA SER A 369 -28.02 -9.60 16.44
C SER A 369 -27.31 -9.24 15.13
N ALA A 370 -26.86 -7.99 14.99
CA ALA A 370 -26.14 -7.54 13.79
C ALA A 370 -24.81 -8.29 13.61
N VAL A 371 -24.06 -8.52 14.70
CA VAL A 371 -22.81 -9.28 14.68
C VAL A 371 -23.05 -10.76 14.38
N LYS A 372 -24.09 -11.38 14.95
CA LYS A 372 -24.44 -12.78 14.63
C LYS A 372 -24.77 -12.99 13.15
N ASN A 373 -25.35 -12.00 12.49
CA ASN A 373 -25.73 -12.05 11.08
C ASN A 373 -24.66 -11.47 10.15
N MET A 374 -23.45 -11.21 10.64
CA MET A 374 -22.38 -10.60 9.84
C MET A 374 -21.87 -11.54 8.75
N ILE A 375 -21.38 -10.96 7.66
CA ILE A 375 -20.67 -11.69 6.61
C ILE A 375 -19.17 -11.62 6.93
N VAL A 376 -18.51 -12.78 6.96
CA VAL A 376 -17.06 -12.86 7.15
C VAL A 376 -16.40 -13.42 5.90
N THR A 377 -15.47 -12.67 5.33
CA THR A 377 -14.70 -13.10 4.16
C THR A 377 -13.22 -13.05 4.48
N LYS A 378 -12.48 -14.09 4.08
CA LYS A 378 -11.01 -14.11 4.14
C LYS A 378 -10.46 -13.73 2.77
N GLY A 379 -9.53 -12.78 2.72
CA GLY A 379 -8.97 -12.27 1.47
C GLY A 379 -9.92 -11.32 0.75
N ILE A 380 -10.04 -11.51 -0.56
CA ILE A 380 -10.82 -10.64 -1.46
C ILE A 380 -12.31 -10.71 -1.11
N LEU A 381 -12.94 -9.54 -0.98
CA LEU A 381 -14.39 -9.39 -0.83
C LEU A 381 -15.04 -9.29 -2.20
N ASP A 382 -15.70 -10.36 -2.65
CA ASP A 382 -16.48 -10.37 -3.89
C ASP A 382 -17.91 -9.89 -3.61
N VAL A 383 -18.26 -8.73 -4.16
CA VAL A 383 -19.59 -8.15 -4.07
C VAL A 383 -20.26 -8.25 -5.44
N LYS A 384 -21.54 -8.60 -5.48
CA LYS A 384 -22.33 -8.65 -6.73
C LYS A 384 -22.25 -7.30 -7.45
N ASN A 385 -22.17 -7.37 -8.78
CA ASN A 385 -22.00 -6.18 -9.61
C ASN A 385 -23.20 -5.24 -9.50
N VAL A 386 -22.96 -4.04 -8.98
CA VAL A 386 -23.83 -2.89 -9.22
C VAL A 386 -23.38 -2.24 -10.52
N LYS A 387 -24.32 -1.85 -11.41
CA LYS A 387 -23.99 -1.16 -12.66
C LYS A 387 -23.00 -0.01 -12.36
N PRO A 388 -21.82 0.04 -13.03
CA PRO A 388 -20.94 1.19 -12.92
C PRO A 388 -21.70 2.45 -13.32
N ALA A 389 -21.34 3.60 -12.75
CA ALA A 389 -21.77 4.87 -13.31
C ALA A 389 -21.24 4.95 -14.75
N CYS A 390 -22.15 4.90 -15.73
CA CYS A 390 -21.77 4.97 -17.15
C CYS A 390 -21.15 6.34 -17.44
N LEU A 391 -20.16 6.36 -18.36
CA LEU A 391 -19.87 7.59 -19.10
C LEU A 391 -21.14 7.97 -19.86
N GLU A 392 -21.60 9.21 -19.69
CA GLU A 392 -22.54 9.81 -20.63
C GLU A 392 -21.79 10.02 -21.95
N CYS A 393 -22.07 9.18 -22.94
CA CYS A 393 -21.33 9.17 -24.21
C CYS A 393 -22.05 10.00 -25.26
N SER A 394 -21.40 11.07 -25.71
CA SER A 394 -21.71 11.77 -26.96
C SER A 394 -20.84 11.31 -28.14
N SER A 395 -19.77 10.54 -27.90
CA SER A 395 -18.78 10.06 -28.90
C SER A 395 -18.28 8.63 -28.62
N GLU A 396 -17.46 8.08 -29.52
CA GLU A 396 -16.81 6.75 -29.40
C GLU A 396 -15.87 6.70 -28.17
N ILE A 397 -15.87 5.56 -27.46
CA ILE A 397 -15.08 5.36 -26.23
C ILE A 397 -13.73 4.74 -26.59
N VAL A 398 -12.64 5.45 -26.29
CA VAL A 398 -11.29 4.89 -26.35
C VAL A 398 -10.99 4.18 -25.03
N SER A 399 -10.79 2.87 -25.08
CA SER A 399 -10.49 2.06 -23.88
C SER A 399 -8.99 1.89 -23.69
N VAL A 400 -8.52 2.04 -22.45
CA VAL A 400 -7.08 2.02 -22.12
C VAL A 400 -6.81 1.06 -20.97
N ASP A 401 -6.08 -0.01 -21.22
CA ASP A 401 -5.61 -0.93 -20.18
C ASP A 401 -4.35 -0.35 -19.51
N ILE A 402 -4.43 -0.13 -18.19
CA ILE A 402 -3.31 0.41 -17.40
C ILE A 402 -2.70 -0.58 -16.42
N ARG A 403 -3.05 -1.87 -16.50
CA ARG A 403 -2.46 -2.92 -15.67
C ARG A 403 -0.96 -3.06 -15.99
N SER A 404 -0.22 -3.73 -15.12
CA SER A 404 1.21 -4.00 -15.39
C SER A 404 1.38 -4.83 -16.67
N VAL A 405 2.52 -4.68 -17.33
CA VAL A 405 2.84 -5.38 -18.59
C VAL A 405 2.66 -6.89 -18.46
N GLU A 406 3.00 -7.46 -17.31
CA GLU A 406 2.88 -8.90 -16.99
C GLU A 406 1.42 -9.35 -17.01
N ILE A 407 0.54 -8.53 -16.46
CA ILE A 407 -0.89 -8.80 -16.35
C ILE A 407 -1.53 -8.67 -17.72
N GLN A 408 -1.18 -7.63 -18.48
CA GLN A 408 -1.63 -7.45 -19.86
C GLN A 408 -1.24 -8.63 -20.75
N LYS A 409 -0.01 -9.15 -20.60
CA LYS A 409 0.45 -10.33 -21.34
C LYS A 409 -0.25 -11.62 -20.91
N LYS A 410 -0.46 -11.82 -19.61
CA LYS A 410 -1.02 -13.07 -19.06
C LYS A 410 -2.53 -13.15 -19.22
N ILE A 411 -3.23 -12.02 -19.10
CA ILE A 411 -4.69 -11.90 -19.16
C ILE A 411 -5.03 -10.71 -20.09
N PRO A 412 -4.88 -10.86 -21.42
CA PRO A 412 -5.10 -9.77 -22.36
C PRO A 412 -6.55 -9.31 -22.37
N LEU A 413 -6.76 -8.00 -22.44
CA LEU A 413 -8.08 -7.39 -22.63
C LEU A 413 -8.16 -6.77 -24.02
N LYS A 414 -9.37 -6.78 -24.59
CA LYS A 414 -9.64 -6.11 -25.87
C LYS A 414 -9.87 -4.61 -25.61
N THR A 415 -8.76 -3.88 -25.45
CA THR A 415 -8.74 -2.42 -25.29
C THR A 415 -8.15 -1.74 -26.53
N SER A 416 -8.46 -0.45 -26.72
CA SER A 416 -7.92 0.37 -27.81
C SER A 416 -6.43 0.66 -27.62
N LEU A 417 -6.00 0.89 -26.37
CA LEU A 417 -4.63 1.20 -25.99
C LEU A 417 -4.18 0.35 -24.79
N ASN A 418 -2.87 0.11 -24.69
CA ASN A 418 -2.23 -0.59 -23.59
C ASN A 418 -1.06 0.26 -23.07
N ILE A 419 -1.26 0.96 -21.95
CA ILE A 419 -0.26 1.88 -21.37
C ILE A 419 -0.17 1.58 -19.87
N PRO A 420 0.89 0.89 -19.39
CA PRO A 420 1.02 0.54 -17.98
C PRO A 420 0.93 1.77 -17.05
N TYR A 421 0.35 1.58 -15.86
CA TYR A 421 0.16 2.67 -14.89
C TYR A 421 1.45 3.39 -14.49
N SER A 422 2.61 2.74 -14.55
CA SER A 422 3.90 3.38 -14.28
C SER A 422 4.31 4.41 -15.34
N LYS A 423 3.77 4.32 -16.56
CA LYS A 423 4.06 5.23 -17.68
C LYS A 423 2.93 6.20 -18.00
N ILE A 424 1.70 5.90 -17.59
CA ILE A 424 0.51 6.68 -17.98
C ILE A 424 0.63 8.17 -17.60
N TRP A 425 1.35 8.48 -16.53
CA TRP A 425 1.54 9.84 -16.04
C TRP A 425 2.35 10.72 -17.01
N ASP A 426 3.27 10.12 -17.77
CA ASP A 426 4.08 10.80 -18.78
C ASP A 426 3.28 11.10 -20.06
N HIS A 427 2.18 10.37 -20.27
CA HIS A 427 1.33 10.46 -21.47
C HIS A 427 0.04 11.26 -21.22
N LEU A 428 -0.13 11.89 -20.05
CA LEU A 428 -1.41 12.55 -19.71
C LEU A 428 -1.79 13.69 -20.67
N ASP A 429 -0.82 14.35 -21.30
CA ASP A 429 -1.06 15.45 -22.24
C ASP A 429 -1.38 14.95 -23.66
N GLU A 430 -1.25 13.65 -23.94
CA GLU A 430 -1.60 13.04 -25.21
C GLU A 430 -3.10 12.72 -25.33
N PHE A 431 -3.86 12.84 -24.24
CA PHE A 431 -5.30 12.57 -24.20
C PHE A 431 -6.12 13.81 -24.61
N GLU A 432 -6.82 13.72 -25.74
CA GLU A 432 -7.55 14.83 -26.36
C GLU A 432 -8.91 15.11 -25.69
N LYS A 433 -9.31 16.37 -25.59
CA LYS A 433 -10.58 16.77 -24.91
C LYS A 433 -11.86 16.32 -25.64
N ASN A 434 -11.79 16.04 -26.94
CA ASN A 434 -12.95 15.69 -27.76
C ASN A 434 -13.34 14.20 -27.67
N ASN A 435 -12.47 13.37 -27.08
CA ASN A 435 -12.67 11.94 -26.96
C ASN A 435 -13.15 11.57 -25.54
N SER A 436 -13.84 10.44 -25.43
CA SER A 436 -14.23 9.86 -24.15
C SER A 436 -13.33 8.67 -23.83
N TYR A 437 -12.63 8.68 -22.69
CA TYR A 437 -11.67 7.64 -22.33
C TYR A 437 -12.16 6.75 -21.18
N LEU A 438 -12.02 5.43 -21.34
CA LEU A 438 -12.34 4.44 -20.31
C LEU A 438 -11.08 3.68 -19.90
N PHE A 439 -10.57 3.99 -18.71
CA PHE A 439 -9.37 3.37 -18.16
C PHE A 439 -9.72 2.11 -17.37
N VAL A 440 -8.95 1.04 -17.55
CA VAL A 440 -9.23 -0.27 -16.94
C VAL A 440 -8.06 -0.73 -16.07
N CYS A 441 -8.34 -1.06 -14.80
CA CYS A 441 -7.40 -1.77 -13.92
C CYS A 441 -8.13 -2.85 -13.11
N GLU A 442 -7.43 -3.64 -12.31
CA GLU A 442 -8.00 -4.85 -11.66
C GLU A 442 -9.26 -4.53 -10.84
N PHE A 443 -9.20 -3.52 -9.98
CA PHE A 443 -10.27 -3.16 -9.05
C PHE A 443 -10.95 -1.81 -9.37
N GLY A 444 -10.53 -1.13 -10.43
CA GLY A 444 -11.03 0.20 -10.79
C GLY A 444 -10.37 1.38 -10.05
N VAL A 445 -9.52 1.12 -9.04
CA VAL A 445 -8.90 2.16 -8.21
C VAL A 445 -7.86 3.00 -8.96
N LEU A 446 -6.87 2.35 -9.60
CA LEU A 446 -5.82 3.07 -10.33
C LEU A 446 -6.39 3.79 -11.56
N SER A 447 -7.34 3.15 -12.24
CA SER A 447 -8.01 3.75 -13.39
C SER A 447 -8.83 4.97 -13.01
N GLU A 448 -9.43 4.97 -11.82
CA GLU A 448 -10.09 6.17 -11.31
C GLU A 448 -9.11 7.28 -10.98
N ASN A 449 -7.89 6.96 -10.51
CA ASN A 449 -6.85 7.99 -10.31
C ASN A 449 -6.49 8.69 -11.63
N VAL A 450 -6.30 7.93 -12.71
CA VAL A 450 -6.01 8.50 -14.04
C VAL A 450 -7.18 9.34 -14.53
N ALA A 451 -8.39 8.78 -14.47
CA ALA A 451 -9.60 9.48 -14.90
C ALA A 451 -9.83 10.79 -14.11
N PHE A 452 -9.59 10.78 -12.79
CA PHE A 452 -9.67 11.96 -11.95
C PHE A 452 -8.66 13.05 -12.36
N ALA A 453 -7.42 12.67 -12.66
CA ALA A 453 -6.39 13.61 -13.12
C ALA A 453 -6.77 14.24 -14.48
N LEU A 454 -7.29 13.44 -15.41
CA LEU A 454 -7.74 13.89 -16.73
C LEU A 454 -8.98 14.79 -16.66
N LYS A 455 -9.95 14.48 -15.79
CA LYS A 455 -11.12 15.35 -15.54
C LYS A 455 -10.70 16.74 -15.08
N LYS A 456 -9.67 16.86 -14.23
CA LYS A 456 -9.14 18.17 -13.82
C LYS A 456 -8.52 18.96 -14.97
N LYS A 457 -8.09 18.30 -16.04
CA LYS A 457 -7.62 18.91 -17.29
C LYS A 457 -8.76 19.16 -18.30
N GLY A 458 -10.00 18.83 -17.95
CA GLY A 458 -11.18 18.99 -18.81
C GLY A 458 -11.37 17.87 -19.84
N VAL A 459 -10.75 16.71 -19.65
CA VAL A 459 -10.92 15.52 -20.51
C VAL A 459 -12.02 14.62 -19.94
N ASN A 460 -12.93 14.14 -20.80
CA ASN A 460 -13.98 13.20 -20.38
C ASN A 460 -13.39 11.79 -20.17
N ALA A 461 -13.28 11.35 -18.92
CA ALA A 461 -12.66 10.07 -18.59
C ALA A 461 -13.42 9.32 -17.48
N ALA A 462 -13.35 8.00 -17.44
CA ALA A 462 -13.82 7.20 -16.31
C ALA A 462 -12.89 6.03 -16.03
N GLY A 463 -12.83 5.61 -14.76
CA GLY A 463 -12.14 4.40 -14.33
C GLY A 463 -13.09 3.23 -14.15
N ILE A 464 -12.68 2.03 -14.56
CA ILE A 464 -13.49 0.82 -14.43
C ILE A 464 -12.62 -0.38 -14.01
N SER A 465 -13.22 -1.35 -13.31
CA SER A 465 -12.52 -2.61 -13.00
C SER A 465 -12.51 -3.55 -14.20
N VAL A 466 -11.59 -4.52 -14.25
CA VAL A 466 -11.57 -5.56 -15.30
C VAL A 466 -12.91 -6.29 -15.36
N ARG A 467 -13.43 -6.71 -14.21
CA ARG A 467 -14.71 -7.42 -14.11
C ARG A 467 -15.86 -6.60 -14.71
N ASP A 468 -15.90 -5.30 -14.40
CA ASP A 468 -16.94 -4.41 -14.90
C ASP A 468 -16.77 -4.11 -16.39
N PHE A 469 -15.53 -3.97 -16.86
CA PHE A 469 -15.21 -3.74 -18.26
C PHE A 469 -15.71 -4.89 -19.14
N GLU A 470 -15.43 -6.13 -18.77
CA GLU A 470 -15.92 -7.31 -19.48
C GLU A 470 -17.46 -7.36 -19.51
N ASN A 471 -18.11 -6.96 -18.43
CA ASN A 471 -19.58 -6.91 -18.36
C ASN A 471 -20.18 -5.75 -19.17
N TYR A 472 -19.46 -4.62 -19.28
CA TYR A 472 -19.90 -3.44 -20.02
C TYR A 472 -19.97 -3.72 -21.53
N PHE A 473 -18.94 -4.37 -22.08
CA PHE A 473 -18.86 -4.69 -23.52
C PHE A 473 -19.57 -5.99 -23.92
N LYS A 474 -19.97 -6.84 -22.98
CA LYS A 474 -20.88 -7.98 -23.26
C LYS A 474 -22.35 -7.57 -23.46
N LYS A 475 -22.71 -6.34 -23.06
CA LYS A 475 -24.09 -5.81 -23.12
C LYS A 475 -24.32 -4.78 -24.24
N LYS A 476 -23.29 -4.42 -24.99
CA LYS A 476 -23.38 -3.75 -26.28
C LYS A 476 -23.15 -4.79 -27.35
#